data_AF-A0A117NK40-F1
#
_entry.id   AF-A0A117NK40-F1
#
_cell.length_a   1.000
_cell.length_b   1.000
_cell.length_c   1.000
_cell.angle_alpha   90.00
_cell.angle_beta   90.00
_cell.angle_gamma   90.00
#
_symmetry.space_group_name_H-M   'P 1'
#
loop_
_entity.id
_entity.type
_entity.pdbx_description
1 polymer ?
#
loop_
_entity_poly.entity_id
_entity_poly.type
_entity_poly.pdbx_seq_one_letter_code
_entity_poly.pdbx_strand_id
1 'polypeptide(L)'
;MSLFQPQNNRVTSPASDTPPSENALVAPKSLRPARPTKATNFQPVDINGKNWAKLEDHEAQLAAYLGFQNTSDLREFAISWPTLLAEKYFAPAAQKMTKIGTFKFLSNPGSIGEIAAVAVDSSPDLVWTWQSGDPPHHQTIQKRKIVAWTLRKMVLNIKQYKETSVAENLSRTQIEQAEFLKRHASNRLGRVISFPETMDNFPCPELGPLTDKGENELESYNRCWEVLRYLGSGFHKGNWKRRFTNTEVMKSGRTVNTSHAPPWMQTVTQPVLPDPLRAIEVEILWVHNEDVAMYHATALAIEEAKSKQAAVPDSQFTFPWDPRVFPNAEQFRDNVRRCLNCEALGLDLQSIWVHCYDGDEDRHEQADAFTEDWAMLKAFFENPYYSKFFVAVRLQPFYLDDPLSLYEDGGVPIDPLLYLATPNSEIIVERETADNNN
;
A
#
# COMPACT_ATOMS: atom_id res chain seq x y z
N MET A 1 52.26 -5.65 -58.63
CA MET A 1 52.00 -4.39 -57.90
C MET A 1 51.48 -4.79 -56.52
N SER A 2 52.29 -5.19 -55.54
CA SER A 2 53.17 -4.36 -54.69
C SER A 2 52.59 -2.97 -54.39
N LEU A 3 52.22 -2.69 -53.14
CA LEU A 3 53.06 -1.95 -52.18
C LEU A 3 52.31 -1.71 -50.84
N PHE A 4 52.97 -2.13 -49.74
CA PHE A 4 53.09 -1.48 -48.42
C PHE A 4 51.94 -1.43 -47.38
N GLN A 5 52.23 -2.10 -46.25
CA GLN A 5 51.82 -1.77 -44.89
C GLN A 5 52.46 -0.44 -44.42
N PRO A 6 51.99 0.10 -43.27
CA PRO A 6 52.87 0.05 -42.10
C PRO A 6 52.20 -0.45 -40.81
N GLN A 7 53.02 -1.15 -40.04
CA GLN A 7 52.81 -1.59 -38.66
C GLN A 7 52.83 -0.38 -37.70
N ASN A 8 51.99 -0.41 -36.67
CA ASN A 8 52.14 0.45 -35.50
C ASN A 8 52.39 -0.42 -34.26
N ASN A 9 53.63 -0.37 -33.79
CA ASN A 9 54.09 -0.90 -32.52
C ASN A 9 53.41 -0.15 -31.37
N ARG A 10 52.75 -0.87 -30.46
CA ARG A 10 52.44 -0.33 -29.12
C ARG A 10 53.04 -1.21 -28.05
N VAL A 11 54.07 -0.62 -27.47
CA VAL A 11 54.85 -0.92 -26.28
C VAL A 11 54.06 -1.67 -25.19
N THR A 12 54.58 -2.83 -24.81
CA THR A 12 54.31 -3.54 -23.56
C THR A 12 54.92 -2.77 -22.38
N SER A 13 54.13 -2.56 -21.34
CA SER A 13 54.60 -2.07 -20.03
C SER A 13 54.23 -3.10 -18.94
N PRO A 14 55.03 -3.16 -17.86
CA PRO A 14 55.26 -4.39 -17.11
C PRO A 14 54.13 -4.71 -16.13
N ALA A 15 54.01 -6.01 -15.85
CA ALA A 15 53.16 -6.56 -14.80
C ALA A 15 53.56 -5.97 -13.44
N SER A 16 52.61 -5.29 -12.81
CA SER A 16 52.65 -4.94 -11.40
C SER A 16 51.96 -6.07 -10.64
N ASP A 17 52.76 -6.94 -10.04
CA ASP A 17 52.32 -7.90 -9.04
C ASP A 17 51.87 -7.13 -7.79
N THR A 18 50.57 -6.87 -7.70
CA THR A 18 49.93 -6.38 -6.49
C THR A 18 49.03 -7.50 -5.96
N PRO A 19 49.25 -7.99 -4.72
CA PRO A 19 48.44 -9.08 -4.18
C PRO A 19 46.97 -8.66 -4.08
N PRO A 20 46.02 -9.58 -4.30
CA PRO A 20 44.60 -9.27 -4.21
C PRO A 20 44.28 -8.86 -2.77
N SER A 21 43.94 -7.58 -2.60
CA SER A 21 43.37 -7.03 -1.38
C SER A 21 42.17 -7.87 -0.97
N GLU A 22 42.26 -8.47 0.21
CA GLU A 22 41.17 -9.12 0.91
C GLU A 22 39.92 -8.24 0.89
N ASN A 23 38.81 -8.89 0.53
CA ASN A 23 37.41 -8.51 0.67
C ASN A 23 37.15 -7.30 1.59
N ALA A 24 37.19 -6.10 1.00
CA ALA A 24 36.44 -4.99 1.56
C ALA A 24 34.95 -5.35 1.44
N LEU A 25 34.33 -5.68 2.58
CA LEU A 25 32.87 -5.81 2.71
C LEU A 25 32.23 -4.50 2.23
N VAL A 26 31.83 -4.48 0.96
CA VAL A 26 31.04 -3.38 0.39
C VAL A 26 29.76 -3.30 1.21
N ALA A 27 29.60 -2.20 1.94
CA ALA A 27 28.41 -1.95 2.74
C ALA A 27 27.15 -2.20 1.87
N PRO A 28 26.15 -2.94 2.39
CA PRO A 28 24.97 -3.29 1.61
C PRO A 28 24.32 -2.02 1.08
N LYS A 29 24.25 -1.90 -0.25
CA LYS A 29 23.53 -0.81 -0.91
C LYS A 29 22.10 -0.82 -0.41
N SER A 30 21.64 0.31 0.13
CA SER A 30 20.26 0.46 0.58
C SER A 30 19.29 0.14 -0.57
N LEU A 31 18.25 -0.64 -0.26
CA LEU A 31 17.23 -1.00 -1.24
C LEU A 31 16.48 0.27 -1.68
N ARG A 32 16.18 0.35 -2.98
CA ARG A 32 15.40 1.46 -3.52
C ARG A 32 13.92 1.27 -3.15
N PRO A 33 13.17 2.35 -2.85
CA PRO A 33 11.74 2.25 -2.61
C PRO A 33 10.98 1.77 -3.86
N ALA A 34 9.91 0.99 -3.65
CA ALA A 34 8.97 0.66 -4.69
C ALA A 34 8.25 1.91 -5.19
N ARG A 35 7.82 1.89 -6.46
CA ARG A 35 7.03 2.99 -7.01
C ARG A 35 5.66 2.98 -6.35
N PRO A 36 5.09 4.15 -5.99
CA PRO A 36 3.72 4.22 -5.52
C PRO A 36 2.78 3.51 -6.50
N THR A 37 1.91 2.67 -5.95
CA THR A 37 0.85 1.99 -6.70
C THR A 37 -0.48 2.64 -6.40
N LYS A 38 -1.39 2.65 -7.38
CA LYS A 38 -2.78 3.09 -7.15
C LYS A 38 -3.40 2.23 -6.04
N ALA A 39 -4.20 2.87 -5.20
CA ALA A 39 -4.98 2.19 -4.18
C ALA A 39 -5.80 1.07 -4.82
N THR A 40 -5.80 -0.08 -4.18
CA THR A 40 -6.53 -1.25 -4.65
C THR A 40 -7.95 -1.22 -4.11
N ASN A 41 -8.92 -1.62 -4.92
CA ASN A 41 -10.33 -1.69 -4.52
C ASN A 41 -10.80 -3.09 -4.08
N PHE A 42 -9.86 -4.03 -3.86
CA PHE A 42 -10.21 -5.36 -3.38
C PHE A 42 -10.42 -5.36 -1.86
N GLN A 43 -11.37 -6.19 -1.45
CA GLN A 43 -11.82 -6.37 -0.07
C GLN A 43 -11.32 -7.71 0.49
N PRO A 44 -11.42 -7.97 1.80
CA PRO A 44 -11.23 -9.31 2.35
C PRO A 44 -12.05 -10.34 1.57
N VAL A 45 -11.55 -11.56 1.45
CA VAL A 45 -12.17 -12.60 0.62
C VAL A 45 -13.56 -12.96 1.14
N ASP A 46 -14.56 -12.76 0.28
CA ASP A 46 -15.91 -13.30 0.45
C ASP A 46 -16.27 -14.10 -0.82
N ILE A 47 -16.86 -15.28 -0.64
CA ILE A 47 -17.28 -16.21 -1.72
C ILE A 47 -18.23 -15.51 -2.69
N ASN A 48 -19.11 -14.66 -2.15
CA ASN A 48 -20.07 -13.87 -2.93
C ASN A 48 -19.57 -12.44 -3.16
N GLY A 49 -18.40 -12.11 -2.63
CA GLY A 49 -17.74 -10.82 -2.75
C GLY A 49 -17.29 -10.53 -4.18
N LYS A 50 -17.24 -9.25 -4.49
CA LYS A 50 -16.65 -8.72 -5.73
C LYS A 50 -15.21 -8.27 -5.45
N ASN A 51 -14.44 -8.04 -6.51
CA ASN A 51 -13.07 -7.51 -6.43
C ASN A 51 -12.13 -8.38 -5.58
N TRP A 52 -11.88 -9.60 -6.02
CA TRP A 52 -10.85 -10.44 -5.42
C TRP A 52 -9.46 -9.90 -5.75
N ALA A 53 -8.49 -10.08 -4.86
CA ALA A 53 -7.10 -9.71 -5.12
C ALA A 53 -6.61 -10.32 -6.46
N LYS A 54 -5.90 -9.54 -7.25
CA LYS A 54 -5.22 -9.94 -8.50
C LYS A 54 -3.91 -9.18 -8.57
N LEU A 55 -2.86 -9.80 -8.04
CA LEU A 55 -1.58 -9.18 -7.71
C LEU A 55 -0.41 -9.86 -8.43
N GLU A 56 -0.67 -10.80 -9.35
CA GLU A 56 0.38 -11.58 -10.02
C GLU A 56 1.38 -10.74 -10.85
N ASP A 57 0.97 -9.54 -11.24
CA ASP A 57 1.76 -8.55 -11.98
C ASP A 57 2.14 -7.33 -11.13
N HIS A 58 1.70 -7.29 -9.87
CA HIS A 58 1.90 -6.19 -8.93
C HIS A 58 2.80 -6.60 -7.76
N GLU A 59 4.07 -6.86 -8.06
CA GLU A 59 5.04 -7.47 -7.15
C GLU A 59 5.13 -6.78 -5.76
N ALA A 60 5.17 -5.45 -5.71
CA ALA A 60 5.22 -4.71 -4.44
C ALA A 60 3.93 -4.84 -3.62
N GLN A 61 2.77 -4.88 -4.28
CA GLN A 61 1.48 -5.06 -3.61
C GLN A 61 1.31 -6.50 -3.12
N LEU A 62 1.76 -7.49 -3.90
CA LEU A 62 1.78 -8.89 -3.46
C LEU A 62 2.71 -9.09 -2.26
N ALA A 63 3.89 -8.47 -2.28
CA ALA A 63 4.81 -8.52 -1.14
C ALA A 63 4.17 -7.92 0.12
N ALA A 64 3.54 -6.74 0.01
CA ALA A 64 2.81 -6.12 1.13
C ALA A 64 1.65 -6.99 1.63
N TYR A 65 0.89 -7.59 0.71
CA TYR A 65 -0.25 -8.46 0.99
C TYR A 65 0.14 -9.75 1.73
N LEU A 66 1.42 -10.14 1.65
CA LEU A 66 2.02 -11.28 2.35
C LEU A 66 2.84 -10.87 3.58
N GLY A 67 2.82 -9.58 3.97
CA GLY A 67 3.56 -9.07 5.12
C GLY A 67 5.06 -8.85 4.91
N PHE A 68 5.56 -8.94 3.67
CA PHE A 68 6.98 -8.71 3.38
C PHE A 68 7.32 -7.21 3.29
N GLN A 69 8.51 -6.87 3.80
CA GLN A 69 9.03 -5.49 3.78
C GLN A 69 9.77 -5.14 2.48
N ASN A 70 10.06 -6.14 1.65
CA ASN A 70 10.73 -5.94 0.38
C ASN A 70 10.31 -7.01 -0.64
N THR A 71 10.49 -6.73 -1.94
CA THR A 71 10.14 -7.69 -3.00
C THR A 71 11.17 -8.82 -3.15
N SER A 72 12.37 -8.71 -2.57
CA SER A 72 13.36 -9.79 -2.57
C SER A 72 12.84 -10.98 -1.77
N ASP A 73 12.22 -10.73 -0.61
CA ASP A 73 11.63 -11.76 0.25
C ASP A 73 10.53 -12.53 -0.49
N LEU A 74 9.67 -11.82 -1.22
CA LEU A 74 8.66 -12.43 -2.09
C LEU A 74 9.30 -13.33 -3.15
N ARG A 75 10.39 -12.90 -3.79
CA ARG A 75 11.07 -13.71 -4.82
C ARG A 75 11.65 -14.98 -4.22
N GLU A 76 12.33 -14.88 -3.09
CA GLU A 76 12.92 -15.99 -2.36
C GLU A 76 11.84 -17.00 -1.94
N PHE A 77 10.74 -16.51 -1.36
CA PHE A 77 9.61 -17.35 -0.97
C PHE A 77 8.93 -18.02 -2.18
N ALA A 78 8.79 -17.32 -3.31
CA ALA A 78 8.15 -17.86 -4.51
C ALA A 78 8.90 -19.04 -5.12
N ILE A 79 10.21 -19.15 -4.88
CA ILE A 79 11.05 -20.28 -5.35
C ILE A 79 11.44 -21.26 -4.24
N SER A 80 10.78 -21.17 -3.09
CA SER A 80 10.96 -22.10 -1.96
C SER A 80 10.14 -23.39 -2.16
N TRP A 81 10.52 -24.45 -1.44
CA TRP A 81 9.89 -25.77 -1.61
C TRP A 81 8.37 -25.81 -1.47
N PRO A 82 7.69 -25.07 -0.55
CA PRO A 82 6.22 -25.12 -0.45
C PRO A 82 5.55 -24.64 -1.73
N THR A 83 6.09 -23.60 -2.36
CA THR A 83 5.54 -23.00 -3.58
C THR A 83 5.82 -23.86 -4.79
N LEU A 84 7.06 -24.35 -4.96
CA LEU A 84 7.44 -25.18 -6.10
C LEU A 84 6.74 -26.54 -6.10
N LEU A 85 6.53 -27.12 -4.92
CA LEU A 85 5.79 -28.37 -4.75
C LEU A 85 4.31 -28.18 -5.11
N ALA A 86 3.71 -27.06 -4.69
CA ALA A 86 2.31 -26.74 -5.01
C ALA A 86 2.12 -26.44 -6.51
N GLU A 87 3.06 -25.73 -7.14
CA GLU A 87 3.01 -25.39 -8.57
C GLU A 87 2.77 -26.62 -9.46
N LYS A 88 3.43 -27.74 -9.14
CA LYS A 88 3.34 -29.02 -9.87
C LYS A 88 1.91 -29.41 -10.23
N TYR A 89 0.98 -29.26 -9.29
CA TYR A 89 -0.42 -29.64 -9.45
C TYR A 89 -1.31 -28.44 -9.76
N PHE A 90 -0.94 -27.25 -9.28
CA PHE A 90 -1.69 -26.03 -9.51
C PHE A 90 -1.70 -25.63 -10.98
N ALA A 91 -0.52 -25.50 -11.61
CA ALA A 91 -0.40 -24.89 -12.94
C ALA A 91 -1.21 -25.62 -14.03
N PRO A 92 -1.18 -26.96 -14.13
CA PRO A 92 -2.00 -27.68 -15.12
C PRO A 92 -3.50 -27.56 -14.86
N ALA A 93 -3.92 -27.60 -13.59
CA ALA A 93 -5.33 -27.61 -13.21
C ALA A 93 -5.96 -26.21 -13.25
N ALA A 94 -5.22 -25.17 -12.87
CA ALA A 94 -5.69 -23.79 -12.76
C ALA A 94 -5.71 -23.02 -14.09
N GLN A 95 -5.36 -23.65 -15.21
CA GLN A 95 -5.33 -22.99 -16.51
C GLN A 95 -6.72 -22.42 -16.88
N LYS A 96 -6.80 -21.09 -17.07
CA LYS A 96 -8.05 -20.35 -17.34
C LYS A 96 -9.11 -20.47 -16.23
N MET A 97 -8.72 -20.87 -15.02
CA MET A 97 -9.62 -21.04 -13.90
C MET A 97 -9.86 -19.71 -13.15
N THR A 98 -11.09 -19.50 -12.68
CA THR A 98 -11.43 -18.42 -11.75
C THR A 98 -11.47 -18.93 -10.32
N LYS A 99 -11.21 -18.05 -9.35
CA LYS A 99 -11.15 -18.40 -7.92
C LYS A 99 -12.46 -18.95 -7.37
N ILE A 100 -13.59 -18.31 -7.70
CA ILE A 100 -14.92 -18.58 -7.11
C ILE A 100 -15.24 -20.07 -7.07
N GLY A 101 -15.03 -20.80 -8.18
CA GLY A 101 -15.37 -22.21 -8.27
C GLY A 101 -14.55 -23.09 -7.33
N THR A 102 -13.27 -22.79 -7.16
CA THR A 102 -12.36 -23.50 -6.25
C THR A 102 -12.66 -23.15 -4.80
N PHE A 103 -12.88 -21.86 -4.53
CA PHE A 103 -13.09 -21.37 -3.17
C PHE A 103 -14.42 -21.84 -2.57
N LYS A 104 -15.43 -22.15 -3.41
CA LYS A 104 -16.65 -22.84 -2.96
C LYS A 104 -16.37 -24.22 -2.35
N PHE A 105 -15.36 -24.95 -2.83
CA PHE A 105 -14.94 -26.20 -2.18
C PHE A 105 -14.20 -25.94 -0.86
N LEU A 106 -13.43 -24.85 -0.79
CA LEU A 106 -12.67 -24.47 0.40
C LEU A 106 -13.50 -23.78 1.48
N SER A 107 -14.71 -23.35 1.17
CA SER A 107 -15.65 -22.77 2.13
C SER A 107 -16.69 -23.75 2.65
N ASN A 108 -16.91 -24.86 1.95
CA ASN A 108 -17.91 -25.85 2.32
C ASN A 108 -17.29 -26.93 3.22
N PRO A 109 -17.73 -27.09 4.48
CA PRO A 109 -17.11 -28.05 5.41
C PRO A 109 -17.07 -29.50 4.89
N GLY A 110 -18.13 -29.95 4.21
CA GLY A 110 -18.18 -31.31 3.64
C GLY A 110 -17.15 -31.51 2.52
N SER A 111 -17.01 -30.51 1.65
CA SER A 111 -15.99 -30.51 0.58
C SER A 111 -14.57 -30.44 1.14
N ILE A 112 -14.34 -29.63 2.19
CA ILE A 112 -13.06 -29.57 2.88
C ILE A 112 -12.71 -30.94 3.48
N GLY A 113 -13.69 -31.63 4.08
CA GLY A 113 -13.53 -32.98 4.60
C GLY A 113 -13.08 -33.97 3.53
N GLU A 114 -13.74 -33.97 2.36
CA GLU A 114 -13.33 -34.78 1.20
C GLU A 114 -11.90 -34.48 0.76
N ILE A 115 -11.55 -33.18 0.65
CA ILE A 115 -10.20 -32.75 0.26
C ILE A 115 -9.15 -33.16 1.31
N ALA A 116 -9.50 -33.06 2.60
CA ALA A 116 -8.61 -33.40 3.70
C ALA A 116 -8.34 -34.90 3.81
N ALA A 117 -9.30 -35.74 3.41
CA ALA A 117 -9.18 -37.20 3.42
C ALA A 117 -8.16 -37.72 2.40
N VAL A 118 -7.81 -36.92 1.38
CA VAL A 118 -6.73 -37.26 0.45
C VAL A 118 -5.39 -37.15 1.17
N ALA A 119 -4.71 -38.28 1.28
CA ALA A 119 -3.42 -38.42 1.95
C ALA A 119 -2.40 -37.38 1.44
N VAL A 120 -1.47 -36.99 2.31
CA VAL A 120 -0.51 -35.89 2.06
C VAL A 120 0.48 -36.23 0.95
N ASP A 121 0.83 -37.51 0.82
CA ASP A 121 1.74 -38.09 -0.14
C ASP A 121 1.07 -38.53 -1.46
N SER A 122 -0.26 -38.61 -1.48
CA SER A 122 -1.01 -38.99 -2.68
C SER A 122 -1.03 -37.89 -3.73
N SER A 123 -0.84 -38.29 -4.99
CA SER A 123 -0.96 -37.41 -6.15
C SER A 123 -2.45 -37.09 -6.41
N PRO A 124 -2.90 -35.82 -6.34
CA PRO A 124 -4.32 -35.46 -6.42
C PRO A 124 -4.95 -35.78 -7.80
N ASP A 125 -4.14 -35.84 -8.84
CA ASP A 125 -4.52 -36.24 -10.21
C ASP A 125 -4.83 -37.73 -10.35
N LEU A 126 -4.39 -38.58 -9.41
CA LEU A 126 -4.79 -39.99 -9.35
C LEU A 126 -6.15 -40.18 -8.65
N VAL A 127 -6.53 -39.24 -7.78
CA VAL A 127 -7.82 -39.29 -7.06
C VAL A 127 -8.90 -38.61 -7.89
N TRP A 128 -8.64 -37.39 -8.37
CA TRP A 128 -9.54 -36.60 -9.19
C TRP A 128 -9.09 -36.61 -10.64
N THR A 129 -9.24 -37.76 -11.27
CA THR A 129 -8.83 -37.98 -12.65
C THR A 129 -9.72 -37.22 -13.63
N TRP A 130 -9.12 -36.70 -14.70
CA TRP A 130 -9.85 -36.14 -15.85
C TRP A 130 -9.01 -36.28 -17.11
N GLN A 131 -9.67 -36.38 -18.26
CA GLN A 131 -9.07 -36.50 -19.59
C GLN A 131 -9.63 -35.43 -20.53
N SER A 132 -8.90 -35.15 -21.62
CA SER A 132 -9.35 -34.13 -22.60
C SER A 132 -10.66 -34.48 -23.30
N GLY A 133 -11.03 -35.76 -23.34
CA GLY A 133 -12.30 -36.24 -23.91
C GLY A 133 -13.50 -36.21 -22.96
N ASP A 134 -13.29 -35.96 -21.67
CA ASP A 134 -14.38 -35.96 -20.69
C ASP A 134 -15.35 -34.78 -20.89
N PRO A 135 -16.59 -34.86 -20.38
CA PRO A 135 -17.51 -33.72 -20.39
C PRO A 135 -16.86 -32.46 -19.76
N PRO A 136 -16.98 -31.27 -20.37
CA PRO A 136 -16.32 -30.06 -19.87
C PRO A 136 -16.63 -29.72 -18.42
N HIS A 137 -17.87 -29.99 -17.98
CA HIS A 137 -18.29 -29.79 -16.60
C HIS A 137 -17.54 -30.71 -15.62
N HIS A 138 -17.36 -31.99 -16.00
CA HIS A 138 -16.60 -32.96 -15.21
C HIS A 138 -15.15 -32.52 -15.07
N GLN A 139 -14.47 -32.21 -16.18
CA GLN A 139 -13.09 -31.71 -16.17
C GLN A 139 -12.95 -30.48 -15.27
N THR A 140 -13.91 -29.55 -15.35
CA THR A 140 -13.92 -28.33 -14.55
C THR A 140 -14.03 -28.62 -13.05
N ILE A 141 -14.88 -29.56 -12.65
CA ILE A 141 -15.04 -29.96 -11.25
C ILE A 141 -13.75 -30.60 -10.72
N GLN A 142 -13.19 -31.58 -11.43
CA GLN A 142 -11.98 -32.28 -10.97
C GLN A 142 -10.78 -31.34 -10.86
N LYS A 143 -10.59 -30.47 -11.85
CA LYS A 143 -9.56 -29.43 -11.79
C LYS A 143 -9.73 -28.51 -10.59
N ARG A 144 -10.96 -28.09 -10.26
CA ARG A 144 -11.22 -27.25 -9.08
C ARG A 144 -10.89 -27.98 -7.78
N LYS A 145 -11.19 -29.28 -7.68
CA LYS A 145 -10.84 -30.11 -6.51
C LYS A 145 -9.32 -30.23 -6.36
N ILE A 146 -8.59 -30.49 -7.45
CA ILE A 146 -7.12 -30.52 -7.45
C ILE A 146 -6.57 -29.18 -6.95
N VAL A 147 -7.04 -28.05 -7.51
CA VAL A 147 -6.55 -26.73 -7.09
C VAL A 147 -6.88 -26.44 -5.63
N ALA A 148 -8.08 -26.77 -5.15
CA ALA A 148 -8.46 -26.59 -3.76
C ALA A 148 -7.56 -27.41 -2.81
N TRP A 149 -7.30 -28.67 -3.16
CA TRP A 149 -6.35 -29.51 -2.43
C TRP A 149 -4.95 -28.91 -2.42
N THR A 150 -4.47 -28.42 -3.56
CA THR A 150 -3.13 -27.82 -3.68
C THR A 150 -2.97 -26.60 -2.78
N LEU A 151 -3.95 -25.69 -2.77
CA LEU A 151 -3.91 -24.51 -1.90
C LEU A 151 -3.92 -24.91 -0.43
N ARG A 152 -4.77 -25.88 -0.05
CA ARG A 152 -4.82 -26.37 1.32
C ARG A 152 -3.50 -27.02 1.75
N LYS A 153 -2.90 -27.86 0.91
CA LYS A 153 -1.59 -28.45 1.20
C LYS A 153 -0.49 -27.40 1.24
N MET A 154 -0.52 -26.39 0.37
CA MET A 154 0.44 -25.28 0.42
C MET A 154 0.37 -24.54 1.76
N VAL A 155 -0.82 -24.23 2.28
CA VAL A 155 -0.98 -23.62 3.61
C VAL A 155 -0.34 -24.48 4.70
N LEU A 156 -0.58 -25.81 4.70
CA LEU A 156 0.03 -26.72 5.67
C LEU A 156 1.57 -26.79 5.53
N ASN A 157 2.06 -26.82 4.29
CA ASN A 157 3.47 -26.83 3.98
C ASN A 157 4.16 -25.53 4.43
N ILE A 158 3.49 -24.39 4.35
CA ILE A 158 4.02 -23.10 4.83
C ILE A 158 4.07 -23.07 6.36
N LYS A 159 3.10 -23.67 7.05
CA LYS A 159 3.18 -23.85 8.51
C LYS A 159 4.41 -24.68 8.88
N GLN A 160 4.62 -25.81 8.19
CA GLN A 160 5.82 -26.63 8.39
C GLN A 160 7.10 -25.84 8.06
N TYR A 161 7.12 -25.11 6.94
CA TYR A 161 8.24 -24.28 6.51
C TYR A 161 8.70 -23.30 7.59
N LYS A 162 7.75 -22.68 8.30
CA LYS A 162 8.01 -21.76 9.41
C LYS A 162 8.66 -22.44 10.62
N GLU A 163 8.30 -23.68 10.89
CA GLU A 163 8.78 -24.47 12.05
C GLU A 163 10.08 -25.25 11.74
N THR A 164 10.43 -25.36 10.46
CA THR A 164 11.57 -26.16 9.98
C THR A 164 12.87 -25.38 10.06
N SER A 165 13.99 -26.06 10.35
CA SER A 165 15.31 -25.45 10.38
C SER A 165 15.72 -24.88 9.01
N VAL A 166 16.58 -23.86 9.01
CA VAL A 166 17.13 -23.25 7.78
C VAL A 166 17.82 -24.29 6.89
N ALA A 167 18.61 -25.19 7.48
CA ALA A 167 19.33 -26.23 6.74
C ALA A 167 18.38 -27.23 6.05
N GLU A 168 17.30 -27.62 6.73
CA GLU A 168 16.30 -28.51 6.16
C GLU A 168 15.48 -27.81 5.08
N ASN A 169 15.08 -26.54 5.29
CA ASN A 169 14.39 -25.76 4.28
C ASN A 169 15.26 -25.55 3.02
N LEU A 170 16.56 -25.34 3.19
CA LEU A 170 17.51 -25.27 2.07
C LEU A 170 17.57 -26.59 1.30
N SER A 171 17.76 -27.70 2.00
CA SER A 171 17.81 -29.04 1.40
C SER A 171 16.54 -29.35 0.60
N ARG A 172 15.36 -29.14 1.21
CA ARG A 172 14.07 -29.37 0.53
C ARG A 172 13.86 -28.44 -0.66
N THR A 173 14.29 -27.17 -0.54
CA THR A 173 14.20 -26.20 -1.64
C THR A 173 15.07 -26.60 -2.81
N GLN A 174 16.31 -27.04 -2.57
CA GLN A 174 17.20 -27.51 -3.64
C GLN A 174 16.64 -28.74 -4.36
N ILE A 175 16.07 -29.70 -3.61
CA ILE A 175 15.41 -30.88 -4.18
C ILE A 175 14.24 -30.45 -5.08
N GLU A 176 13.35 -29.59 -4.59
CA GLU A 176 12.18 -29.16 -5.37
C GLU A 176 12.55 -28.26 -6.55
N GLN A 177 13.62 -27.45 -6.45
CA GLN A 177 14.17 -26.69 -7.56
C GLN A 177 14.70 -27.60 -8.67
N ALA A 178 15.43 -28.66 -8.32
CA ALA A 178 15.92 -29.65 -9.29
C ALA A 178 14.76 -30.38 -9.99
N GLU A 179 13.75 -30.82 -9.22
CA GLU A 179 12.56 -31.46 -9.78
C GLU A 179 11.72 -30.49 -10.61
N PHE A 180 11.63 -29.22 -10.23
CA PHE A 180 10.98 -28.17 -11.03
C PHE A 180 11.69 -27.99 -12.37
N LEU A 181 13.02 -27.88 -12.38
CA LEU A 181 13.80 -27.77 -13.62
C LEU A 181 13.57 -28.98 -14.53
N LYS A 182 13.54 -30.20 -13.98
CA LYS A 182 13.23 -31.42 -14.71
C LYS A 182 11.83 -31.40 -15.33
N ARG A 183 10.81 -30.97 -14.57
CA ARG A 183 9.43 -30.81 -15.05
C ARG A 183 9.32 -29.81 -16.21
N HIS A 184 10.12 -28.74 -16.19
CA HIS A 184 10.07 -27.69 -17.20
C HIS A 184 11.18 -27.77 -18.26
N ALA A 185 12.03 -28.79 -18.26
CA ALA A 185 13.09 -28.97 -19.24
C ALA A 185 12.56 -29.09 -20.68
N SER A 186 11.36 -29.66 -20.85
CA SER A 186 10.67 -29.83 -22.13
C SER A 186 9.73 -28.67 -22.47
N ASN A 187 9.69 -27.61 -21.65
CA ASN A 187 8.71 -26.55 -21.81
C ASN A 187 8.92 -25.83 -23.16
N ARG A 188 7.92 -25.91 -24.03
CA ARG A 188 7.95 -25.56 -25.48
C ARG A 188 8.30 -24.10 -25.79
N LEU A 189 8.55 -23.28 -24.78
CA LEU A 189 8.83 -21.86 -24.90
C LEU A 189 10.31 -21.55 -25.18
N GLY A 190 11.20 -22.56 -25.20
CA GLY A 190 12.62 -22.40 -25.54
C GLY A 190 13.40 -21.53 -24.56
N ARG A 191 12.94 -21.47 -23.29
CA ARG A 191 13.53 -20.60 -22.27
C ARG A 191 14.40 -21.41 -21.33
N VAL A 192 15.62 -20.94 -21.13
CA VAL A 192 16.51 -21.46 -20.10
C VAL A 192 16.02 -20.92 -18.75
N ILE A 193 15.53 -21.83 -17.91
CA ILE A 193 15.12 -21.56 -16.54
C ILE A 193 16.28 -22.00 -15.64
N SER A 194 16.65 -21.15 -14.69
CA SER A 194 17.67 -21.42 -13.69
C SER A 194 17.26 -20.79 -12.36
N PHE A 195 17.75 -21.35 -11.27
CA PHE A 195 17.65 -20.80 -9.93
C PHE A 195 19.01 -20.24 -9.49
N PRO A 196 19.06 -19.35 -8.48
CA PRO A 196 20.33 -18.95 -7.87
C PRO A 196 21.05 -20.17 -7.27
N GLU A 197 22.39 -20.17 -7.32
CA GLU A 197 23.21 -21.24 -6.75
C GLU A 197 23.09 -21.31 -5.22
N THR A 198 22.88 -20.15 -4.58
CA THR A 198 22.71 -20.03 -3.12
C THR A 198 21.44 -19.27 -2.77
N MET A 199 20.80 -19.72 -1.69
CA MET A 199 19.68 -19.08 -1.03
C MET A 199 20.12 -18.77 0.40
N ASP A 200 20.22 -17.50 0.74
CA ASP A 200 20.77 -17.07 2.02
C ASP A 200 19.68 -16.86 3.08
N ASN A 201 18.41 -16.93 2.68
CA ASN A 201 17.26 -16.58 3.50
C ASN A 201 16.02 -17.41 3.12
N PHE A 202 15.11 -17.58 4.09
CA PHE A 202 13.88 -18.37 4.00
C PHE A 202 12.70 -17.57 4.57
N PRO A 203 12.32 -16.46 3.91
CA PRO A 203 11.28 -15.58 4.41
C PRO A 203 9.93 -16.30 4.40
N CYS A 204 9.18 -16.19 5.50
CA CYS A 204 7.86 -16.81 5.65
C CYS A 204 6.77 -15.75 5.53
N PRO A 205 5.75 -15.94 4.67
CA PRO A 205 4.67 -14.97 4.53
C PRO A 205 3.72 -15.00 5.74
N GLU A 206 3.03 -13.89 5.93
CA GLU A 206 1.84 -13.80 6.78
C GLU A 206 0.60 -14.23 5.96
N LEU A 207 0.18 -15.48 6.12
CA LEU A 207 -0.97 -16.01 5.40
C LEU A 207 -2.33 -15.60 5.98
N GLY A 208 -2.36 -15.07 7.20
CA GLY A 208 -3.60 -14.80 7.92
C GLY A 208 -4.33 -16.08 8.38
N PRO A 209 -5.63 -15.99 8.70
CA PRO A 209 -6.43 -14.77 8.60
C PRO A 209 -6.05 -13.70 9.64
N LEU A 210 -6.04 -12.44 9.23
CA LEU A 210 -6.03 -11.27 10.12
C LEU A 210 -7.47 -11.00 10.58
N THR A 211 -7.92 -11.76 11.57
CA THR A 211 -9.30 -11.72 12.07
C THR A 211 -9.67 -10.36 12.66
N ASP A 212 -8.70 -9.65 13.25
CA ASP A 212 -8.81 -8.26 13.71
C ASP A 212 -9.10 -7.27 12.58
N LYS A 213 -8.77 -7.63 11.33
CA LYS A 213 -9.01 -6.84 10.12
C LYS A 213 -10.16 -7.37 9.26
N GLY A 214 -10.98 -8.26 9.81
CA GLY A 214 -12.17 -8.80 9.14
C GLY A 214 -11.88 -9.91 8.10
N GLU A 215 -10.68 -10.48 8.09
CA GLU A 215 -10.39 -11.65 7.26
C GLU A 215 -11.06 -12.92 7.79
N ASN A 216 -11.29 -13.87 6.88
CA ASN A 216 -11.64 -15.25 7.22
C ASN A 216 -10.61 -16.23 6.65
N GLU A 217 -10.73 -17.51 6.99
CA GLU A 217 -9.81 -18.59 6.60
C GLU A 217 -9.54 -18.70 5.08
N LEU A 218 -10.43 -18.19 4.23
CA LEU A 218 -10.21 -18.19 2.79
C LEU A 218 -9.07 -17.27 2.35
N GLU A 219 -8.72 -16.26 3.15
CA GLU A 219 -7.64 -15.34 2.83
C GLU A 219 -6.30 -16.07 2.70
N SER A 220 -6.04 -17.06 3.56
CA SER A 220 -4.85 -17.93 3.50
C SER A 220 -4.73 -18.62 2.14
N TYR A 221 -5.83 -19.16 1.63
CA TYR A 221 -5.85 -19.80 0.31
C TYR A 221 -5.72 -18.78 -0.82
N ASN A 222 -6.26 -17.57 -0.64
CA ASN A 222 -6.17 -16.49 -1.62
C ASN A 222 -4.73 -15.99 -1.77
N ARG A 223 -4.01 -15.81 -0.66
CA ARG A 223 -2.58 -15.50 -0.66
C ARG A 223 -1.76 -16.59 -1.36
N CYS A 224 -2.00 -17.87 -1.05
CA CYS A 224 -1.36 -18.98 -1.77
C CYS A 224 -1.65 -18.95 -3.28
N TRP A 225 -2.90 -18.69 -3.67
CA TRP A 225 -3.28 -18.55 -5.09
C TRP A 225 -2.46 -17.45 -5.77
N GLU A 226 -2.36 -16.27 -5.16
CA GLU A 226 -1.63 -15.14 -5.74
C GLU A 226 -0.13 -15.42 -5.88
N VAL A 227 0.48 -16.10 -4.91
CA VAL A 227 1.89 -16.52 -5.01
C VAL A 227 2.09 -17.49 -6.18
N LEU A 228 1.21 -18.47 -6.35
CA LEU A 228 1.30 -19.44 -7.46
C LEU A 228 1.07 -18.77 -8.83
N ARG A 229 0.17 -17.78 -8.89
CA ARG A 229 -0.02 -16.96 -10.10
C ARG A 229 1.19 -16.08 -10.40
N TYR A 230 1.83 -15.52 -9.37
CA TYR A 230 3.05 -14.75 -9.50
C TYR A 230 4.24 -15.59 -9.99
N LEU A 231 4.41 -16.81 -9.47
CA LEU A 231 5.38 -17.77 -10.00
C LEU A 231 5.07 -18.11 -11.47
N GLY A 232 3.80 -18.38 -11.77
CA GLY A 232 3.30 -18.60 -13.13
C GLY A 232 3.56 -17.41 -14.08
N SER A 233 3.45 -16.17 -13.60
CA SER A 233 3.74 -14.96 -14.38
C SER A 233 5.25 -14.82 -14.68
N GLY A 234 6.11 -15.49 -13.89
CA GLY A 234 7.55 -15.67 -14.16
C GLY A 234 7.84 -16.31 -15.52
N PHE A 235 6.98 -17.19 -16.02
CA PHE A 235 7.12 -17.79 -17.35
C PHE A 235 6.76 -16.83 -18.50
N HIS A 236 6.33 -15.60 -18.24
CA HIS A 236 6.06 -14.59 -19.27
C HIS A 236 7.30 -13.74 -19.57
N LYS A 237 7.35 -13.19 -20.79
CA LYS A 237 8.53 -12.60 -21.49
C LYS A 237 9.63 -12.03 -20.57
N GLY A 238 10.67 -12.82 -20.30
CA GLY A 238 11.87 -12.39 -19.55
C GLY A 238 11.66 -12.15 -18.04
N ASN A 239 10.45 -12.37 -17.50
CA ASN A 239 10.16 -12.18 -16.09
C ASN A 239 10.99 -13.11 -15.21
N TRP A 240 11.19 -14.37 -15.61
CA TRP A 240 12.06 -15.30 -14.90
C TRP A 240 13.47 -14.73 -14.70
N LYS A 241 14.09 -14.24 -15.79
CA LYS A 241 15.42 -13.62 -15.76
C LYS A 241 15.48 -12.39 -14.86
N ARG A 242 14.37 -11.65 -14.76
CA ARG A 242 14.25 -10.41 -13.97
C ARG A 242 13.90 -10.65 -12.50
N ARG A 243 13.53 -11.87 -12.10
CA ARG A 243 13.05 -12.17 -10.74
C ARG A 243 13.82 -13.29 -10.05
N PHE A 244 14.21 -14.34 -10.77
CA PHE A 244 14.60 -15.63 -10.16
C PHE A 244 15.93 -16.21 -10.66
N THR A 245 16.55 -15.65 -11.72
CA THR A 245 17.69 -16.32 -12.37
C THR A 245 18.96 -16.40 -11.52
N ASN A 246 19.27 -15.39 -10.71
CA ASN A 246 20.47 -15.35 -9.88
C ASN A 246 20.28 -14.50 -8.62
N THR A 247 21.23 -14.62 -7.69
CA THR A 247 21.18 -13.97 -6.38
C THR A 247 21.18 -12.44 -6.48
N GLU A 248 21.93 -11.86 -7.42
CA GLU A 248 21.96 -10.41 -7.65
C GLU A 248 20.57 -9.88 -8.02
N VAL A 249 19.89 -10.55 -8.95
CA VAL A 249 18.54 -10.20 -9.38
C VAL A 249 17.54 -10.35 -8.24
N MET A 250 17.61 -11.42 -7.45
CA MET A 250 16.71 -11.57 -6.31
C MET A 250 16.89 -10.45 -5.30
N LYS A 251 18.14 -10.16 -4.92
CA LYS A 251 18.50 -9.13 -3.93
C LYS A 251 18.29 -7.70 -4.44
N SER A 252 18.13 -7.50 -5.75
CA SER A 252 17.77 -6.20 -6.36
C SER A 252 16.31 -5.79 -6.18
N GLY A 253 15.62 -6.37 -5.18
CA GLY A 253 14.25 -6.01 -4.84
C GLY A 253 14.11 -4.56 -4.38
N ARG A 254 12.87 -4.21 -4.05
CA ARG A 254 12.51 -2.86 -3.61
C ARG A 254 11.87 -2.91 -2.24
N THR A 255 12.11 -1.87 -1.44
CA THR A 255 11.42 -1.67 -0.17
C THR A 255 9.94 -1.44 -0.43
N VAL A 256 9.10 -2.10 0.34
CA VAL A 256 7.64 -2.09 0.24
C VAL A 256 7.09 -1.25 1.38
N ASN A 257 6.42 -0.16 1.05
CA ASN A 257 5.76 0.72 2.03
C ASN A 257 4.37 0.19 2.39
N THR A 258 3.86 0.58 3.55
CA THR A 258 2.49 0.27 4.03
C THR A 258 1.41 0.63 3.00
N SER A 259 1.59 1.71 2.24
CA SER A 259 0.67 2.14 1.17
C SER A 259 0.47 1.11 0.04
N HIS A 260 1.33 0.10 -0.08
CA HIS A 260 1.17 -0.98 -1.05
C HIS A 260 0.24 -2.08 -0.56
N ALA A 261 -0.01 -2.18 0.75
CA ALA A 261 -0.95 -3.13 1.31
C ALA A 261 -2.39 -2.71 0.96
N PRO A 262 -3.35 -3.65 0.94
CA PRO A 262 -4.77 -3.33 0.78
C PRO A 262 -5.24 -2.37 1.88
N PRO A 263 -6.19 -1.45 1.61
CA PRO A 263 -6.61 -0.44 2.60
C PRO A 263 -7.01 -1.01 3.96
N TRP A 264 -7.67 -2.18 3.97
CA TRP A 264 -8.10 -2.85 5.20
C TRP A 264 -6.95 -3.55 5.95
N MET A 265 -5.83 -3.85 5.28
CA MET A 265 -4.61 -4.38 5.92
C MET A 265 -3.67 -3.29 6.41
N GLN A 266 -3.75 -2.09 5.83
CA GLN A 266 -2.97 -0.95 6.28
C GLN A 266 -3.30 -0.74 7.75
N THR A 267 -2.28 -0.81 8.60
CA THR A 267 -2.42 -0.23 9.93
C THR A 267 -2.82 1.21 9.68
N VAL A 268 -4.06 1.55 10.04
CA VAL A 268 -4.45 2.94 10.24
C VAL A 268 -3.42 3.41 11.24
N THR A 269 -2.38 4.07 10.75
CA THR A 269 -1.51 4.82 11.61
C THR A 269 -2.48 5.85 12.10
N GLN A 270 -3.02 5.65 13.31
CA GLN A 270 -3.76 6.72 13.96
C GLN A 270 -2.88 7.92 13.76
N PRO A 271 -3.39 9.02 13.15
CA PRO A 271 -2.58 10.19 12.93
C PRO A 271 -1.93 10.45 14.28
N VAL A 272 -0.60 10.32 14.34
CA VAL A 272 0.14 10.59 15.56
C VAL A 272 -0.31 12.00 15.89
N LEU A 273 -1.09 12.13 16.97
CA LEU A 273 -1.54 13.44 17.41
C LEU A 273 -0.28 14.30 17.47
N PRO A 274 -0.27 15.48 16.80
CA PRO A 274 0.90 16.33 16.79
C PRO A 274 1.36 16.48 18.24
N ASP A 275 2.66 16.30 18.49
CA ASP A 275 3.22 16.32 19.84
C ASP A 275 2.63 17.53 20.61
N PRO A 276 1.78 17.30 21.62
CA PRO A 276 1.09 18.38 22.32
C PRO A 276 2.08 19.34 23.00
N LEU A 277 3.36 18.96 23.10
CA LEU A 277 4.42 19.80 23.63
C LEU A 277 4.82 20.97 22.71
N ARG A 278 4.36 21.02 21.45
CA ARG A 278 4.64 22.14 20.53
C ARG A 278 3.37 22.74 19.95
N ALA A 279 2.62 23.46 20.78
CA ALA A 279 1.53 24.32 20.32
C ALA A 279 2.07 25.35 19.32
N ILE A 280 1.35 25.55 18.21
CA ILE A 280 1.61 26.63 17.26
C ILE A 280 0.56 27.72 17.45
N GLU A 281 0.97 28.97 17.34
CA GLU A 281 0.09 30.13 17.34
C GLU A 281 -0.28 30.47 15.90
N VAL A 282 -1.58 30.52 15.61
CA VAL A 282 -2.07 30.88 14.27
C VAL A 282 -2.95 32.11 14.41
N GLU A 283 -2.64 33.13 13.65
CA GLU A 283 -3.39 34.39 13.63
C GLU A 283 -4.07 34.55 12.28
N ILE A 284 -5.39 34.74 12.27
CA ILE A 284 -6.13 35.09 11.05
C ILE A 284 -6.02 36.60 10.86
N LEU A 285 -5.62 37.01 9.66
CA LEU A 285 -5.67 38.38 9.18
C LEU A 285 -6.65 38.46 8.01
N TRP A 286 -7.82 39.06 8.24
CA TRP A 286 -8.76 39.36 7.18
C TRP A 286 -8.29 40.60 6.41
N VAL A 287 -7.75 40.36 5.21
CA VAL A 287 -7.26 41.41 4.32
C VAL A 287 -8.47 42.04 3.61
N HIS A 288 -8.90 43.21 4.11
CA HIS A 288 -10.02 43.99 3.59
C HIS A 288 -9.61 45.44 3.36
N ASN A 289 -9.08 45.74 2.16
CA ASN A 289 -8.69 47.09 1.74
C ASN A 289 -8.98 47.31 0.24
N GLU A 290 -8.81 48.54 -0.23
CA GLU A 290 -9.13 48.94 -1.61
C GLU A 290 -8.31 48.20 -2.69
N ASP A 291 -7.17 47.61 -2.32
CA ASP A 291 -6.33 46.84 -3.25
C ASP A 291 -6.85 45.40 -3.47
N VAL A 292 -7.84 44.95 -2.69
CA VAL A 292 -8.45 43.63 -2.83
C VAL A 292 -9.51 43.64 -3.94
N ALA A 293 -9.44 42.64 -4.82
CA ALA A 293 -10.44 42.48 -5.88
C ALA A 293 -11.84 42.35 -5.28
N MET A 294 -12.81 43.08 -5.86
CA MET A 294 -14.20 43.17 -5.38
C MET A 294 -14.39 43.90 -4.04
N TYR A 295 -13.41 44.68 -3.56
CA TYR A 295 -13.50 45.45 -2.32
C TYR A 295 -14.86 46.16 -2.11
N HIS A 296 -15.32 46.95 -3.09
CA HIS A 296 -16.59 47.68 -2.98
C HIS A 296 -17.81 46.76 -2.85
N ALA A 297 -17.81 45.61 -3.54
CA ALA A 297 -18.90 44.65 -3.46
C ALA A 297 -18.90 43.92 -2.11
N THR A 298 -17.71 43.54 -1.60
CA THR A 298 -17.53 42.99 -0.26
C THR A 298 -17.97 43.98 0.81
N ALA A 299 -17.59 45.25 0.70
CA ALA A 299 -18.01 46.31 1.62
C ALA A 299 -19.54 46.50 1.63
N LEU A 300 -20.18 46.47 0.45
CA LEU A 300 -21.63 46.54 0.35
C LEU A 300 -22.33 45.34 1.03
N ALA A 301 -21.82 44.12 0.83
CA ALA A 301 -22.35 42.92 1.47
C ALA A 301 -22.24 42.99 3.01
N ILE A 302 -21.12 43.51 3.53
CA ILE A 302 -20.92 43.72 4.97
C ILE A 302 -21.93 44.73 5.52
N GLU A 303 -22.15 45.86 4.84
CA GLU A 303 -23.13 46.86 5.28
C GLU A 303 -24.57 46.31 5.23
N GLU A 304 -24.90 45.51 4.22
CA GLU A 304 -26.18 44.80 4.15
C GLU A 304 -26.34 43.81 5.33
N ALA A 305 -25.30 43.03 5.63
CA ALA A 305 -25.30 42.10 6.74
C ALA A 305 -25.43 42.81 8.11
N LYS A 306 -24.74 43.95 8.30
CA LYS A 306 -24.89 44.80 9.49
C LYS A 306 -26.33 45.31 9.62
N SER A 307 -26.98 45.69 8.52
CA SER A 307 -28.39 46.12 8.54
C SER A 307 -29.33 44.99 9.01
N LYS A 308 -28.93 43.73 8.79
CA LYS A 308 -29.60 42.51 9.29
C LYS A 308 -29.10 42.08 10.68
N GLN A 309 -28.32 42.91 11.36
CA GLN A 309 -27.74 42.66 12.69
C GLN A 309 -26.75 41.47 12.73
N ALA A 310 -26.13 41.11 11.61
CA ALA A 310 -25.05 40.12 11.60
C ALA A 310 -23.79 40.68 12.29
N ALA A 311 -23.14 39.86 13.11
CA ALA A 311 -21.88 40.23 13.73
C ALA A 311 -20.75 40.23 12.69
N VAL A 312 -19.95 41.29 12.67
CA VAL A 312 -18.75 41.38 11.82
C VAL A 312 -17.54 41.06 12.70
N PRO A 313 -16.72 40.05 12.36
CA PRO A 313 -15.53 39.70 13.12
C PRO A 313 -14.46 40.79 13.00
N ASP A 314 -13.54 40.81 13.95
CA ASP A 314 -12.36 41.68 13.88
C ASP A 314 -11.48 41.33 12.68
N SER A 315 -10.76 42.32 12.13
CA SER A 315 -9.86 42.10 10.99
C SER A 315 -8.64 41.25 11.34
N GLN A 316 -8.35 41.06 12.62
CA GLN A 316 -7.22 40.27 13.11
C GLN A 316 -7.61 39.57 14.42
N PHE A 317 -7.41 38.26 14.50
CA PHE A 317 -7.68 37.48 15.71
C PHE A 317 -6.89 36.17 15.73
N THR A 318 -6.64 35.66 16.93
CA THR A 318 -6.03 34.33 17.12
C THR A 318 -7.00 33.24 16.69
N PHE A 319 -6.57 32.37 15.78
CA PHE A 319 -7.34 31.23 15.34
C PHE A 319 -7.47 30.24 16.51
N PRO A 320 -8.70 29.83 16.88
CA PRO A 320 -8.91 29.02 18.08
C PRO A 320 -8.47 27.55 17.92
N TRP A 321 -8.11 27.13 16.70
CA TRP A 321 -7.76 25.75 16.36
C TRP A 321 -6.30 25.64 15.94
N ASP A 322 -5.67 24.51 16.27
CA ASP A 322 -4.42 24.10 15.65
C ASP A 322 -4.74 23.51 14.26
N PRO A 323 -4.27 24.10 13.15
CA PRO A 323 -4.57 23.59 11.81
C PRO A 323 -4.17 22.13 11.57
N ARG A 324 -3.19 21.60 12.31
CA ARG A 324 -2.69 20.22 12.12
C ARG A 324 -3.72 19.16 12.49
N VAL A 325 -4.79 19.54 13.19
CA VAL A 325 -5.83 18.64 13.71
C VAL A 325 -6.89 18.34 12.66
N PHE A 326 -7.00 19.19 11.63
CA PHE A 326 -7.96 18.98 10.58
C PHE A 326 -7.56 17.77 9.70
N PRO A 327 -8.52 16.91 9.33
CA PRO A 327 -8.26 15.73 8.52
C PRO A 327 -7.96 16.07 7.06
N ASN A 328 -8.50 17.18 6.57
CA ASN A 328 -8.39 17.64 5.19
C ASN A 328 -8.45 19.17 5.11
N ALA A 329 -8.17 19.72 3.92
CA ALA A 329 -8.13 21.17 3.70
C ALA A 329 -9.53 21.80 3.71
N GLU A 330 -10.55 21.05 3.28
CA GLU A 330 -11.96 21.48 3.26
C GLU A 330 -12.42 21.84 4.68
N GLN A 331 -12.16 20.99 5.67
CA GLN A 331 -12.50 21.28 7.06
C GLN A 331 -11.74 22.47 7.63
N PHE A 332 -10.47 22.66 7.27
CA PHE A 332 -9.72 23.85 7.67
C PHE A 332 -10.37 25.11 7.10
N ARG A 333 -10.66 25.14 5.79
CA ARG A 333 -11.31 26.27 5.11
C ARG A 333 -12.70 26.56 5.68
N ASP A 334 -13.49 25.53 5.94
CA ASP A 334 -14.82 25.69 6.54
C ASP A 334 -14.76 26.25 7.96
N ASN A 335 -13.74 25.91 8.75
CA ASN A 335 -13.54 26.54 10.05
C ASN A 335 -13.10 28.00 9.94
N VAL A 336 -12.28 28.36 8.95
CA VAL A 336 -11.97 29.76 8.64
C VAL A 336 -13.25 30.53 8.27
N ARG A 337 -14.14 29.95 7.44
CA ARG A 337 -15.44 30.55 7.10
C ARG A 337 -16.30 30.81 8.34
N ARG A 338 -16.35 29.85 9.26
CA ARG A 338 -17.11 29.99 10.52
C ARG A 338 -16.54 31.08 11.41
N CYS A 339 -15.22 31.11 11.59
CA CYS A 339 -14.56 32.15 12.38
C CYS A 339 -14.78 33.56 11.80
N LEU A 340 -14.86 33.66 10.47
CA LEU A 340 -15.13 34.92 9.79
C LEU A 340 -16.62 35.22 9.57
N ASN A 341 -17.51 34.38 10.10
CA ASN A 341 -18.97 34.52 9.95
C ASN A 341 -19.43 34.66 8.48
N CYS A 342 -18.73 34.01 7.55
CA CYS A 342 -18.92 34.19 6.10
C CYS A 342 -20.36 34.01 5.66
N GLU A 343 -21.08 33.03 6.22
CA GLU A 343 -22.48 32.75 5.90
C GLU A 343 -23.41 33.94 6.22
N ALA A 344 -23.32 34.49 7.44
CA ALA A 344 -24.16 35.61 7.85
C ALA A 344 -23.78 36.91 7.12
N LEU A 345 -22.52 37.04 6.70
CA LEU A 345 -22.03 38.19 5.93
C LEU A 345 -22.35 38.08 4.44
N GLY A 346 -22.78 36.92 3.95
CA GLY A 346 -22.92 36.69 2.52
C GLY A 346 -21.58 36.79 1.79
N LEU A 347 -20.55 36.18 2.35
CA LEU A 347 -19.20 36.17 1.80
C LEU A 347 -18.70 34.74 1.67
N ASP A 348 -17.71 34.53 0.81
CA ASP A 348 -16.95 33.29 0.68
C ASP A 348 -15.46 33.59 0.56
N LEU A 349 -14.64 32.57 0.73
CA LEU A 349 -13.20 32.61 0.58
C LEU A 349 -12.82 32.91 -0.88
N GLN A 350 -12.03 33.96 -1.08
CA GLN A 350 -11.40 34.25 -2.37
C GLN A 350 -9.97 33.68 -2.44
N SER A 351 -9.23 33.76 -1.33
CA SER A 351 -7.89 33.18 -1.20
C SER A 351 -7.49 33.04 0.27
N ILE A 352 -6.66 32.06 0.58
CA ILE A 352 -6.04 31.88 1.90
C ILE A 352 -4.54 31.66 1.71
N TRP A 353 -3.75 32.55 2.29
CA TRP A 353 -2.29 32.44 2.28
C TRP A 353 -1.77 32.26 3.70
N VAL A 354 -0.94 31.26 3.92
CA VAL A 354 -0.27 31.05 5.20
C VAL A 354 1.14 31.59 5.09
N HIS A 355 1.52 32.44 6.04
CA HIS A 355 2.85 33.03 6.15
C HIS A 355 3.48 32.60 7.46
N CYS A 356 4.76 32.29 7.45
CA CYS A 356 5.58 32.21 8.66
C CYS A 356 6.81 33.09 8.52
N TYR A 357 7.30 33.57 9.65
CA TYR A 357 8.51 34.38 9.75
C TYR A 357 9.47 33.67 10.69
N ASP A 358 10.68 33.40 10.21
CA ASP A 358 11.78 32.98 11.06
C ASP A 358 12.41 34.23 11.69
N GLY A 359 12.22 34.38 13.01
CA GLY A 359 12.78 35.51 13.76
C GLY A 359 14.31 35.52 13.80
N ASP A 360 14.97 34.37 13.61
CA ASP A 360 16.42 34.24 13.68
C ASP A 360 17.10 34.42 12.32
N GLU A 361 16.43 34.06 11.22
CA GLU A 361 17.04 34.03 9.87
C GLU A 361 16.47 35.07 8.88
N ASP A 362 15.51 35.92 9.29
CA ASP A 362 14.81 36.89 8.42
C ASP A 362 14.24 36.21 7.14
N ARG A 363 13.83 34.95 7.29
CA ARG A 363 13.24 34.16 6.21
C ARG A 363 11.73 34.24 6.28
N HIS A 364 11.13 34.58 5.15
CA HIS A 364 9.69 34.58 4.93
C HIS A 364 9.35 33.43 4.00
N GLU A 365 8.54 32.49 4.50
CA GLU A 365 7.95 31.43 3.69
C GLU A 365 6.44 31.59 3.65
N GLN A 366 5.85 31.16 2.53
CA GLN A 366 4.40 31.21 2.34
C GLN A 366 3.88 29.98 1.60
N ALA A 367 2.64 29.60 1.92
CA ALA A 367 1.90 28.48 1.33
C ALA A 367 0.49 28.93 0.92
N ASP A 368 -0.01 28.39 -0.19
CA ASP A 368 -1.37 28.69 -0.69
C ASP A 368 -2.35 27.65 -0.12
N ALA A 369 -2.96 27.98 1.01
CA ALA A 369 -3.90 27.06 1.67
C ALA A 369 -5.25 26.92 0.95
N PHE A 370 -5.47 27.66 -0.13
CA PHE A 370 -6.65 27.51 -0.96
C PHE A 370 -6.48 26.40 -2.00
N THR A 371 -5.31 26.30 -2.64
CA THR A 371 -5.08 25.38 -3.77
C THR A 371 -4.11 24.23 -3.47
N GLU A 372 -3.30 24.34 -2.42
CA GLU A 372 -2.26 23.37 -2.10
C GLU A 372 -2.83 22.05 -1.53
N ASP A 373 -2.12 20.95 -1.78
CA ASP A 373 -2.44 19.65 -1.22
C ASP A 373 -2.34 19.69 0.33
N TRP A 374 -3.33 19.13 1.01
CA TRP A 374 -3.40 19.19 2.48
C TRP A 374 -2.17 18.58 3.16
N ALA A 375 -1.57 17.52 2.60
CA ALA A 375 -0.39 16.91 3.22
C ALA A 375 0.82 17.85 3.16
N MET A 376 0.95 18.63 2.09
CA MET A 376 2.00 19.65 1.95
C MET A 376 1.78 20.81 2.91
N LEU A 377 0.55 21.33 2.99
CA LEU A 377 0.20 22.40 3.90
C LEU A 377 0.32 21.97 5.38
N LYS A 378 -0.07 20.75 5.71
CA LYS A 378 0.11 20.20 7.05
C LYS A 378 1.59 20.04 7.40
N ALA A 379 2.42 19.56 6.47
CA ALA A 379 3.87 19.52 6.66
C ALA A 379 4.48 20.92 6.87
N PHE A 380 3.90 21.96 6.24
CA PHE A 380 4.28 23.36 6.48
C PHE A 380 4.02 23.79 7.93
N PHE A 381 2.85 23.44 8.50
CA PHE A 381 2.53 23.68 9.90
C PHE A 381 3.35 22.82 10.89
N GLU A 382 3.79 21.64 10.45
CA GLU A 382 4.62 20.72 11.26
C GLU A 382 6.11 21.09 11.24
N ASN A 383 6.51 22.09 10.47
CA ASN A 383 7.91 22.49 10.37
C ASN A 383 8.47 22.92 11.75
N PRO A 384 9.53 22.25 12.25
CA PRO A 384 10.06 22.50 13.56
C PRO A 384 10.85 23.81 13.70
N TYR A 385 10.93 24.64 12.67
CA TYR A 385 11.52 25.98 12.77
C TYR A 385 10.46 27.06 13.06
N TYR A 386 9.17 26.75 12.87
CA TYR A 386 8.10 27.73 13.02
C TYR A 386 7.20 27.43 14.21
N SER A 387 6.76 28.48 14.90
CA SER A 387 5.80 28.41 16.00
C SER A 387 4.68 29.43 15.87
N LYS A 388 4.85 30.45 15.03
CA LYS A 388 3.84 31.48 14.76
C LYS A 388 3.55 31.57 13.27
N PHE A 389 2.28 31.50 12.92
CA PHE A 389 1.78 31.57 11.55
C PHE A 389 0.73 32.67 11.42
N PHE A 390 0.73 33.34 10.28
CA PHE A 390 -0.28 34.33 9.89
C PHE A 390 -1.05 33.83 8.69
N VAL A 391 -2.36 33.78 8.78
CA VAL A 391 -3.24 33.33 7.70
C VAL A 391 -3.94 34.55 7.14
N ALA A 392 -3.45 35.02 6.00
CA ALA A 392 -4.04 36.12 5.27
C ALA A 392 -5.24 35.63 4.45
N VAL A 393 -6.44 36.06 4.84
CA VAL A 393 -7.70 35.65 4.22
C VAL A 393 -8.28 36.82 3.43
N ARG A 394 -8.67 36.56 2.17
CA ARG A 394 -9.48 37.49 1.37
C ARG A 394 -10.84 36.89 1.14
N LEU A 395 -11.87 37.73 1.20
CA LEU A 395 -13.26 37.34 1.02
C LEU A 395 -13.88 38.04 -0.18
N GLN A 396 -14.83 37.37 -0.81
CA GLN A 396 -15.63 37.90 -1.91
C GLN A 396 -17.12 37.63 -1.66
N PRO A 397 -18.04 38.44 -2.23
CA PRO A 397 -19.47 38.17 -2.14
C PRO A 397 -19.85 36.85 -2.80
N PHE A 398 -20.79 36.14 -2.18
CA PHE A 398 -21.43 34.98 -2.81
C PHE A 398 -22.42 35.41 -3.91
N TYR A 399 -22.58 34.57 -4.93
CA TYR A 399 -23.68 34.71 -5.88
C TYR A 399 -24.92 34.03 -5.28
N LEU A 400 -25.88 34.85 -4.84
CA LEU A 400 -27.16 34.42 -4.24
C LEU A 400 -27.98 33.43 -5.09
N ASP A 401 -27.70 33.35 -6.40
CA ASP A 401 -28.42 32.48 -7.35
C ASP A 401 -27.85 31.05 -7.42
N ASP A 402 -26.76 30.73 -6.71
CA ASP A 402 -26.17 29.39 -6.71
C ASP A 402 -26.59 28.62 -5.43
N PRO A 403 -27.41 27.55 -5.53
CA PRO A 403 -27.92 26.79 -4.38
C PRO A 403 -26.87 25.88 -3.71
N LEU A 404 -25.58 26.20 -3.84
CA LEU A 404 -24.49 25.41 -3.29
C LEU A 404 -24.29 25.69 -1.79
N SER A 405 -24.03 24.62 -1.04
CA SER A 405 -23.57 24.69 0.35
C SER A 405 -22.27 25.50 0.40
N LEU A 406 -22.24 26.55 1.23
CA LEU A 406 -21.03 27.34 1.49
C LEU A 406 -19.89 26.47 2.05
N TYR A 407 -20.23 25.41 2.77
CA TYR A 407 -19.28 24.48 3.37
C TYR A 407 -18.94 23.36 2.38
N GLU A 408 -17.64 23.11 2.25
CA GLU A 408 -17.07 22.13 1.32
C GLU A 408 -17.11 20.71 1.89
N ASP A 409 -16.95 20.56 3.21
CA ASP A 409 -17.03 19.28 3.88
C ASP A 409 -18.47 18.99 4.32
N GLY A 410 -19.02 17.86 3.86
CA GLY A 410 -20.32 17.36 4.30
C GLY A 410 -20.30 16.71 5.69
N GLY A 411 -19.14 16.71 6.35
CA GLY A 411 -18.93 16.17 7.69
C GLY A 411 -19.49 17.05 8.80
N VAL A 412 -19.64 16.46 9.98
CA VAL A 412 -19.97 17.21 11.20
C VAL A 412 -18.76 18.08 11.56
N PRO A 413 -18.92 19.39 11.81
CA PRO A 413 -17.84 20.24 12.27
C PRO A 413 -17.15 19.65 13.50
N ILE A 414 -15.82 19.81 13.60
CA ILE A 414 -15.09 19.40 14.79
C ILE A 414 -15.68 20.13 16.00
N ASP A 415 -16.22 19.38 16.97
CA ASP A 415 -16.84 19.97 18.16
C ASP A 415 -15.74 20.56 19.08
N PRO A 416 -15.83 21.87 19.39
CA PRO A 416 -14.88 22.57 20.24
C PRO A 416 -14.65 21.95 21.63
N LEU A 417 -15.71 21.38 22.20
CA LEU A 417 -15.67 20.82 23.55
C LEU A 417 -15.02 19.45 23.56
N LEU A 418 -15.20 18.65 22.50
CA LEU A 418 -14.59 17.33 22.39
C LEU A 418 -13.06 17.39 22.22
N TYR A 419 -12.57 18.39 21.48
CA TYR A 419 -11.14 18.53 21.19
C TYR A 419 -10.33 19.04 22.41
N LEU A 420 -10.90 19.95 23.22
CA LEU A 420 -10.22 20.49 24.41
C LEU A 420 -10.43 19.63 25.68
N ALA A 421 -11.50 18.82 25.74
CA ALA A 421 -11.85 18.04 26.93
C ALA A 421 -11.27 16.62 26.97
N THR A 422 -10.42 16.21 26.02
CA THR A 422 -9.70 14.92 26.11
C THR A 422 -8.31 15.13 26.73
N PRO A 423 -8.14 15.00 28.06
CA PRO A 423 -6.82 14.73 28.60
C PRO A 423 -6.37 13.34 28.11
N ASN A 424 -5.06 13.17 27.87
CA ASN A 424 -4.39 11.98 27.30
C ASN A 424 -4.51 10.67 28.13
N SER A 425 -5.59 10.45 28.87
CA SER A 425 -5.82 9.24 29.66
C SER A 425 -7.02 8.46 29.13
N GLU A 426 -6.71 7.37 28.44
CA GLU A 426 -7.51 6.14 28.29
C GLU A 426 -8.94 6.30 27.73
N ILE A 427 -9.07 6.22 26.40
CA ILE A 427 -10.32 5.79 25.78
C ILE A 427 -10.35 4.25 25.84
N ILE A 428 -10.81 3.70 26.96
CA ILE A 428 -11.36 2.34 27.01
C ILE A 428 -12.80 2.46 26.53
N VAL A 429 -13.07 2.00 25.31
CA VAL A 429 -14.45 1.81 24.82
C VAL A 429 -14.98 0.53 25.46
N GLU A 430 -15.63 0.64 26.61
CA GLU A 430 -16.50 -0.44 27.08
C GLU A 430 -17.73 -0.51 26.15
N ARG A 431 -17.80 -1.58 25.35
CA ARG A 431 -19.04 -1.97 24.67
C ARG A 431 -19.98 -2.56 25.72
N GLU A 432 -21.06 -1.86 26.03
CA GLU A 432 -22.23 -2.46 26.66
C GLU A 432 -22.75 -3.61 25.78
N THR A 433 -22.68 -4.83 26.29
CA THR A 433 -23.46 -5.95 25.80
C THR A 433 -24.89 -5.83 26.31
N ALA A 434 -25.85 -5.73 25.41
CA ALA A 434 -27.26 -5.85 25.74
C ALA A 434 -27.58 -7.29 26.17
N ASP A 435 -27.83 -7.48 27.46
CA ASP A 435 -28.49 -8.65 28.00
C ASP A 435 -29.96 -8.65 27.55
N ASN A 436 -30.29 -9.53 26.61
CA ASN A 436 -31.67 -9.92 26.34
C ASN A 436 -32.03 -11.10 27.26
N ASN A 437 -32.74 -10.79 28.35
CA ASN A 437 -33.62 -11.73 29.03
C ASN A 437 -35.04 -11.14 29.05
N ASN A 438 -35.84 -11.57 28.06
CA ASN A 438 -37.25 -11.94 28.21
C ASN A 438 -37.77 -12.62 26.93
#